data_AF-A0A8I0T8N8-F1
#
_entry.id   AF-A0A8I0T8N8-F1
#
_cell.length_a   1.000
_cell.length_b   1.000
_cell.length_c   1.000
_cell.angle_alpha   90.00
_cell.angle_beta   90.00
_cell.angle_gamma   90.00
#
_symmetry.space_group_name_H-M   'P 1'
#
loop_
_entity.id
_entity.type
_entity.pdbx_description
1 polymer ?
#
loop_
_entity_poly.entity_id
_entity_poly.type
_entity_poly.pdbx_seq_one_letter_code
_entity_poly.pdbx_strand_id
1 'polypeptide(L)'
;MMEKVAHHLQVHAFDLLSADDRDVFGRSAYNRYYYAAFLRARDMMRRLNPAQWGELAHANYPEILRGSIRKELKRGKERSQRIHDNEAVGAFSRALTAADGIANLMRDASRVRVVADYNPDIPIEFLPGGRFSLNNVDITTAHRWVGKVDVWATAIEAAWRHLDV
;
A
#
# COMPACT_ATOMS: atom_id res chain seq x y z
N MET A 1 7.34 -5.95 13.16
CA MET A 1 6.76 -5.64 11.83
C MET A 1 7.43 -4.38 11.30
N MET A 2 7.61 -4.25 9.98
CA MET A 2 8.38 -3.17 9.34
C MET A 2 7.91 -1.75 9.73
N GLU A 3 6.61 -1.57 9.98
CA GLU A 3 6.05 -0.29 10.45
C GLU A 3 6.63 0.20 11.79
N LYS A 4 6.87 -0.71 12.75
CA LYS A 4 7.49 -0.35 14.02
C LYS A 4 8.93 0.12 13.83
N VAL A 5 9.65 -0.52 12.90
CA VAL A 5 11.01 -0.11 12.53
C VAL A 5 10.97 1.25 11.85
N ALA A 6 10.02 1.48 10.95
CA ALA A 6 9.82 2.76 10.29
C ALA A 6 9.61 3.90 11.30
N HIS A 7 8.73 3.68 12.28
CA HIS A 7 8.48 4.65 13.33
C HIS A 7 9.70 4.90 14.22
N HIS A 8 10.42 3.84 14.60
CA HIS A 8 11.67 3.98 15.36
C HIS A 8 12.70 4.82 14.61
N LEU A 9 12.89 4.57 13.31
CA LEU A 9 13.80 5.36 12.46
C LEU A 9 13.36 6.82 12.36
N GLN A 10 12.06 7.08 12.25
CA GLN A 10 11.53 8.44 12.28
C GLN A 10 11.88 9.16 13.59
N VAL A 11 11.63 8.52 14.74
CA VAL A 11 11.91 9.12 16.05
C VAL A 11 13.40 9.37 16.19
N HIS A 12 14.23 8.39 15.86
CA HIS A 12 15.68 8.51 15.93
C HIS A 12 16.23 9.63 15.03
N ALA A 13 15.62 9.86 13.85
CA ALA A 13 15.98 10.97 12.97
C ALA A 13 15.77 12.36 13.60
N PHE A 14 15.03 12.50 14.70
CA PHE A 14 14.93 13.77 15.44
C PHE A 14 15.98 13.91 16.55
N ASP A 15 16.53 12.80 17.02
CA ASP A 15 17.52 12.79 18.11
C ASP A 15 18.95 13.03 17.59
N LEU A 16 19.16 12.94 16.27
CA LEU A 16 20.44 13.12 15.63
C LEU A 16 20.77 14.61 15.42
N LEU A 17 22.04 14.97 15.65
CA LEU A 17 22.54 16.34 15.50
C LEU A 17 22.93 16.68 14.05
N SER A 18 23.44 15.70 13.31
CA SER A 18 23.90 15.85 11.93
C SER A 18 22.72 15.89 10.95
N ALA A 19 22.65 16.93 10.11
CA ALA A 19 21.61 17.01 9.09
C ALA A 19 21.64 15.83 8.11
N ASP A 20 22.84 15.36 7.75
CA ASP A 20 23.03 14.23 6.83
C ASP A 20 22.52 12.91 7.46
N ASP A 21 22.83 12.67 8.73
CA ASP A 21 22.36 11.46 9.40
C ASP A 21 20.83 11.51 9.53
N ARG A 22 20.27 12.65 9.95
CA ARG A 22 18.82 12.85 10.04
C ARG A 22 18.13 12.53 8.71
N ASP A 23 18.68 13.00 7.59
CA ASP A 23 18.18 12.75 6.25
C ASP A 23 18.17 11.25 5.91
N VAL A 24 19.29 10.54 6.12
CA VAL A 24 19.42 9.10 5.86
C VAL A 24 18.42 8.28 6.68
N PHE A 25 18.25 8.60 7.97
CA PHE A 25 17.28 7.92 8.82
C PHE A 25 15.82 8.24 8.42
N GLY A 26 15.53 9.49 8.05
CA GLY A 26 14.22 9.92 7.55
C GLY A 26 13.81 9.20 6.25
N ARG A 27 14.71 9.09 5.28
CA ARG A 27 14.53 8.30 4.04
C ARG A 27 14.29 6.83 4.35
N SER A 28 15.10 6.28 5.25
CA SER A 28 14.97 4.89 5.69
C SER A 28 13.60 4.62 6.32
N ALA A 29 13.04 5.57 7.08
CA ALA A 29 11.69 5.46 7.63
C ALA A 29 10.63 5.35 6.51
N TYR A 30 10.67 6.20 5.48
CA TYR A 30 9.76 6.10 4.33
C TYR A 30 9.84 4.74 3.63
N ASN A 31 11.06 4.24 3.41
CA ASN A 31 11.27 2.93 2.81
C ASN A 31 10.62 1.82 3.65
N ARG A 32 10.80 1.84 4.96
CA ARG A 32 10.20 0.83 5.85
C ARG A 32 8.68 0.92 5.89
N TYR A 33 8.08 2.12 5.83
CA TYR A 33 6.63 2.29 5.69
C TYR A 33 6.12 1.73 4.35
N TYR A 34 6.83 2.01 3.24
CA TYR A 34 6.48 1.45 1.94
C TYR A 34 6.49 -0.08 1.96
N TYR A 35 7.58 -0.68 2.47
CA TYR A 35 7.69 -2.14 2.54
C TYR A 35 6.65 -2.75 3.47
N ALA A 36 6.28 -2.09 4.57
CA ALA A 36 5.21 -2.56 5.44
C ALA A 36 3.88 -2.66 4.66
N ALA A 37 3.50 -1.62 3.92
CA ALA A 37 2.28 -1.61 3.13
C ALA A 37 2.34 -2.60 1.95
N PHE A 38 3.49 -2.71 1.29
CA PHE A 38 3.72 -3.67 0.21
C PHE A 38 3.54 -5.12 0.70
N LEU A 39 4.11 -5.47 1.86
CA LEU A 39 3.99 -6.81 2.42
C LEU A 39 2.53 -7.17 2.73
N ARG A 40 1.73 -6.21 3.20
CA ARG A 40 0.27 -6.42 3.38
C ARG A 40 -0.44 -6.70 2.05
N ALA A 41 -0.14 -5.92 1.01
CA ALA A 41 -0.72 -6.13 -0.31
C ALA A 41 -0.32 -7.49 -0.89
N ARG A 42 0.95 -7.89 -0.73
CA ARG A 42 1.47 -9.21 -1.10
C ARG A 42 0.77 -10.34 -0.37
N ASP A 43 0.63 -10.24 0.94
CA ASP A 43 -0.02 -11.28 1.73
C ASP A 43 -1.47 -11.49 1.28
N MET A 44 -2.21 -10.40 1.02
CA MET A 44 -3.55 -10.47 0.45
C MET A 44 -3.54 -11.15 -0.91
N MET A 45 -2.73 -10.68 -1.86
CA MET A 45 -2.68 -11.25 -3.21
C MET A 45 -2.28 -12.74 -3.20
N ARG A 46 -1.35 -13.14 -2.33
CA ARG A 46 -0.99 -14.54 -2.11
C ARG A 46 -2.18 -15.35 -1.59
N ARG A 47 -3.04 -14.81 -0.73
CA ARG A 47 -4.25 -15.49 -0.27
C ARG A 47 -5.29 -15.65 -1.38
N LEU A 48 -5.39 -14.69 -2.29
CA LEU A 48 -6.35 -14.75 -3.40
C LEU A 48 -5.96 -15.78 -4.48
N ASN A 49 -4.66 -15.84 -4.81
CA ASN A 49 -4.13 -16.78 -5.80
C ASN A 49 -2.66 -17.11 -5.48
N PRO A 50 -2.41 -18.12 -4.63
CA PRO A 50 -1.05 -18.46 -4.20
C PRO A 50 -0.12 -18.84 -5.36
N ALA A 51 -0.65 -19.52 -6.38
CA ALA A 51 0.12 -20.07 -7.48
C ALA A 51 0.67 -18.99 -8.43
N GLN A 52 -0.08 -17.90 -8.64
CA GLN A 52 0.31 -16.85 -9.59
C GLN A 52 0.81 -15.57 -8.93
N TRP A 53 0.36 -15.26 -7.71
CA TRP A 53 0.59 -13.95 -7.09
C TRP A 53 1.45 -13.98 -5.84
N GLY A 54 2.08 -15.12 -5.52
CA GLY A 54 2.93 -15.27 -4.34
C GLY A 54 4.25 -14.50 -4.39
N GLU A 55 4.87 -14.37 -5.57
CA GLU A 55 6.22 -13.81 -5.74
C GLU A 55 6.30 -12.87 -6.95
N LEU A 56 5.57 -11.76 -6.88
CA LEU A 56 5.55 -10.75 -7.93
C LEU A 56 6.56 -9.64 -7.67
N ALA A 57 7.13 -9.09 -8.74
CA ALA A 57 7.90 -7.85 -8.68
C ALA A 57 7.02 -6.68 -8.22
N HIS A 58 7.57 -5.75 -7.44
CA HIS A 58 6.87 -4.59 -6.87
C HIS A 58 6.06 -3.79 -7.91
N ALA A 59 6.64 -3.59 -9.10
CA ALA A 59 6.03 -2.82 -10.17
C ALA A 59 4.73 -3.45 -10.72
N ASN A 60 4.55 -4.76 -10.57
CA ASN A 60 3.44 -5.50 -11.18
C ASN A 60 2.17 -5.44 -10.31
N TYR A 61 2.26 -5.04 -9.04
CA TYR A 61 1.13 -5.03 -8.12
C TYR A 61 -0.01 -4.12 -8.57
N PRO A 62 0.24 -2.81 -8.89
CA PRO A 62 -0.81 -1.94 -9.38
C PRO A 62 -1.45 -2.43 -10.68
N GLU A 63 -0.69 -3.09 -11.54
CA GLU A 63 -1.18 -3.64 -12.80
C GLU A 63 -2.10 -4.83 -12.56
N ILE A 64 -1.70 -5.79 -11.73
CA ILE A 64 -2.51 -6.98 -11.43
C ILE A 64 -3.81 -6.62 -10.70
N LEU A 65 -3.75 -5.63 -9.79
CA LEU A 65 -4.93 -5.10 -9.11
C LEU A 65 -5.93 -4.48 -10.11
N ARG A 66 -5.46 -3.70 -11.07
CA ARG A 66 -6.31 -3.05 -12.10
C ARG A 66 -6.69 -3.97 -13.26
N GLY A 67 -5.92 -5.03 -13.47
CA GLY A 67 -6.10 -6.04 -14.51
C GLY A 67 -6.85 -7.25 -13.97
N SER A 68 -6.09 -8.31 -13.66
CA SER A 68 -6.63 -9.64 -13.32
C SER A 68 -7.61 -9.61 -12.15
N ILE A 69 -7.26 -8.97 -11.03
CA ILE A 69 -8.13 -8.91 -9.84
C ILE A 69 -9.43 -8.17 -10.16
N ARG A 70 -9.33 -6.97 -10.77
CA ARG A 70 -10.50 -6.19 -11.18
C ARG A 70 -11.40 -6.95 -12.14
N LYS A 71 -10.81 -7.72 -13.07
CA LYS A 71 -11.56 -8.53 -14.04
C LYS A 71 -12.42 -9.59 -13.35
N GLU A 72 -11.84 -10.34 -12.41
CA GLU A 72 -12.60 -11.36 -11.66
C GLU A 72 -13.67 -10.74 -10.76
N LEU A 73 -13.36 -9.63 -10.08
CA LEU A 73 -14.36 -8.90 -9.28
C LEU A 73 -15.54 -8.39 -10.13
N LYS A 74 -15.29 -7.90 -11.35
CA LYS A 74 -16.35 -7.49 -12.28
C LYS A 74 -17.22 -8.67 -12.71
N ARG A 75 -16.61 -9.81 -13.05
CA ARG A 75 -17.33 -11.04 -13.41
C ARG A 75 -18.22 -11.53 -12.26
N GLY A 76 -17.68 -11.54 -11.04
CA GLY A 76 -18.45 -11.85 -9.84
C GLY A 76 -19.65 -10.93 -9.67
N LYS A 77 -19.43 -9.61 -9.78
CA LYS A 77 -20.51 -8.62 -9.71
C LYS A 77 -21.60 -8.86 -10.74
N GLU A 78 -21.24 -9.07 -12.00
CA GLU A 78 -22.20 -9.32 -13.09
C GLU A 78 -23.00 -10.60 -12.86
N ARG A 79 -22.36 -11.67 -12.36
CA ARG A 79 -23.03 -12.92 -11.98
C ARG A 79 -24.04 -12.67 -10.86
N SER A 80 -23.65 -12.00 -9.79
CA SER A 80 -24.52 -11.66 -8.66
C SER A 80 -25.71 -10.78 -9.07
N GLN A 81 -25.51 -9.85 -10.01
CA GLN A 81 -26.60 -9.04 -10.56
C GLN A 81 -27.66 -9.89 -11.27
N ARG A 82 -27.25 -10.90 -12.06
CA ARG A 82 -28.18 -11.77 -12.79
C ARG A 82 -29.05 -12.63 -11.87
N ILE A 83 -28.55 -12.97 -10.68
CA ILE A 83 -29.28 -13.76 -9.68
C ILE A 83 -29.93 -12.89 -8.59
N HIS A 84 -29.90 -11.56 -8.75
CA HIS A 84 -30.44 -10.59 -7.80
C HIS A 84 -29.87 -10.67 -6.37
N ASP A 85 -28.62 -11.13 -6.23
CA ASP A 85 -27.90 -11.13 -4.95
C ASP A 85 -27.32 -9.74 -4.68
N ASN A 86 -28.15 -8.87 -4.09
CA ASN A 86 -27.79 -7.48 -3.81
C ASN A 86 -26.66 -7.34 -2.78
N GLU A 87 -26.52 -8.30 -1.86
CA GLU A 87 -25.46 -8.29 -0.85
C GLU A 87 -24.10 -8.50 -1.52
N ALA A 88 -23.98 -9.53 -2.36
CA ALA A 88 -22.76 -9.80 -3.12
C ALA A 88 -22.44 -8.66 -4.10
N VAL A 89 -23.44 -8.07 -4.76
CA VAL A 89 -23.24 -6.89 -5.62
C VAL A 89 -22.62 -5.72 -4.83
N GLY A 90 -23.08 -5.49 -3.61
CA GLY A 90 -22.50 -4.51 -2.70
C GLY A 90 -21.06 -4.84 -2.33
N ALA A 91 -20.77 -6.10 -2.01
CA ALA A 91 -19.42 -6.57 -1.69
C ALA A 91 -18.45 -6.37 -2.85
N PHE A 92 -18.80 -6.80 -4.06
CA PHE A 92 -17.96 -6.60 -5.25
C PHE A 92 -17.75 -5.12 -5.57
N SER A 93 -18.76 -4.27 -5.39
CA SER A 93 -18.61 -2.82 -5.63
C SER A 93 -17.59 -2.19 -4.67
N ARG A 94 -17.62 -2.57 -3.39
CA ARG A 94 -16.60 -2.13 -2.41
C ARG A 94 -15.21 -2.67 -2.77
N ALA A 95 -15.12 -3.94 -3.17
CA ALA A 95 -13.86 -4.56 -3.57
C ALA A 95 -13.23 -3.91 -4.81
N LEU A 96 -14.04 -3.49 -5.80
CA LEU A 96 -13.54 -2.78 -6.98
C LEU A 96 -12.90 -1.44 -6.61
N THR A 97 -13.55 -0.65 -5.74
CA THR A 97 -12.98 0.59 -5.21
C THR A 97 -11.72 0.32 -4.39
N ALA A 98 -11.73 -0.73 -3.57
CA ALA A 98 -10.59 -1.14 -2.76
C ALA A 98 -9.37 -1.56 -3.61
N ALA A 99 -9.59 -2.30 -4.70
CA ALA A 99 -8.54 -2.70 -5.64
C ALA A 99 -7.87 -1.47 -6.29
N ASP A 100 -8.67 -0.50 -6.74
CA ASP A 100 -8.15 0.77 -7.26
C ASP A 100 -7.41 1.58 -6.17
N GLY A 101 -7.91 1.54 -4.93
CA GLY A 101 -7.29 2.16 -3.76
C GLY A 101 -5.88 1.62 -3.47
N ILE A 102 -5.72 0.30 -3.37
CA ILE A 102 -4.41 -0.33 -3.16
C ILE A 102 -3.49 -0.04 -4.35
N ALA A 103 -3.99 -0.12 -5.59
CA ALA A 103 -3.18 0.13 -6.77
C ALA A 103 -2.65 1.56 -6.83
N ASN A 104 -3.47 2.55 -6.47
CA ASN A 104 -3.05 3.95 -6.37
C ASN A 104 -2.03 4.14 -5.24
N LEU A 105 -2.29 3.58 -4.06
CA LEU A 105 -1.40 3.70 -2.91
C LEU A 105 -0.03 3.08 -3.19
N MET A 106 0.02 1.87 -3.76
CA MET A 106 1.28 1.21 -4.12
C MET A 106 2.09 2.01 -5.14
N ARG A 107 1.43 2.59 -6.14
CA ARG A 107 2.09 3.48 -7.10
C ARG A 107 2.67 4.72 -6.40
N ASP A 108 1.86 5.41 -5.61
CA ASP A 108 2.24 6.69 -5.02
C ASP A 108 3.31 6.51 -3.93
N ALA A 109 3.17 5.49 -3.07
CA ALA A 109 4.18 5.15 -2.06
C ALA A 109 5.50 4.65 -2.69
N SER A 110 5.43 3.94 -3.82
CA SER A 110 6.63 3.54 -4.58
C SER A 110 7.40 4.74 -5.10
N ARG A 111 6.71 5.80 -5.57
CA ARG A 111 7.36 7.05 -5.99
C ARG A 111 8.11 7.72 -4.83
N VAL A 112 7.53 7.72 -3.63
CA VAL A 112 8.21 8.25 -2.43
C VAL A 112 9.44 7.41 -2.10
N ARG A 113 9.32 6.07 -2.13
CA ARG A 113 10.46 5.16 -1.93
C ARG A 113 11.58 5.40 -2.94
N VAL A 114 11.23 5.58 -4.23
CA VAL A 114 12.23 5.86 -5.29
C VAL A 114 12.99 7.16 -4.98
N VAL A 115 12.29 8.22 -4.57
CA VAL A 115 12.96 9.47 -4.17
C VAL A 115 13.87 9.24 -2.95
N ALA A 116 13.38 8.50 -1.95
CA ALA A 116 14.16 8.17 -0.76
C ALA A 116 15.44 7.39 -1.10
N ASP A 117 15.36 6.42 -2.02
CA ASP A 117 16.48 5.53 -2.37
C ASP A 117 17.49 6.12 -3.36
N TYR A 118 17.02 6.94 -4.32
CA TYR A 118 17.82 7.27 -5.51
C TYR A 118 17.94 8.76 -5.82
N ASN A 119 17.30 9.64 -5.04
CA ASN A 119 17.35 11.08 -5.25
C ASN A 119 17.88 11.80 -4.00
N PRO A 120 19.20 11.73 -3.74
CA PRO A 120 19.80 12.39 -2.57
C PRO A 120 19.69 13.92 -2.63
N ASP A 121 19.63 14.49 -3.83
CA ASP A 121 19.51 15.95 -4.03
C ASP A 121 18.15 16.52 -3.59
N ILE A 122 17.16 15.67 -3.29
CA ILE A 122 15.86 16.07 -2.73
C ILE A 122 15.88 15.72 -1.24
N PRO A 123 16.24 16.65 -0.34
CA PRO A 123 16.40 16.36 1.08
C PRO A 123 15.07 16.13 1.79
N ILE A 124 15.15 15.48 2.96
CA ILE A 124 14.08 15.45 3.95
C ILE A 124 13.92 16.85 4.55
N GLU A 125 12.71 17.38 4.49
CA GLU A 125 12.36 18.64 5.11
C GLU A 125 11.84 18.39 6.52
N PHE A 126 12.63 18.74 7.54
CA PHE A 126 12.20 18.64 8.92
C PHE A 126 11.25 19.78 9.30
N LEU A 127 10.09 19.41 9.79
CA LEU A 127 8.98 20.30 10.15
C LEU A 127 8.82 20.38 11.68
N PRO A 128 8.21 21.46 12.21
CA PRO A 128 7.85 21.53 13.62
C PRO A 128 6.95 20.37 14.07
N GLY A 129 7.08 19.99 15.35
CA GLY A 129 6.22 18.98 15.97
C GLY A 129 6.60 17.53 15.64
N GLY A 130 7.88 17.24 15.39
CA GLY A 130 8.37 15.87 15.19
C GLY A 130 7.93 15.24 13.87
N ARG A 131 7.70 16.07 12.84
CA ARG A 131 7.29 15.64 11.49
C ARG A 131 8.35 16.01 10.47
N PHE A 132 8.38 15.27 9.37
CA PHE A 132 9.19 15.63 8.22
C PHE A 132 8.47 15.27 6.93
N SER A 133 8.89 15.92 5.84
CA SER A 133 8.37 15.69 4.50
C SER A 133 9.48 15.19 3.58
N LEU A 134 9.12 14.38 2.60
CA LEU A 134 9.98 14.05 1.47
C LEU A 134 9.22 14.35 0.18
N ASN A 135 9.73 15.27 -0.64
CA ASN A 135 9.11 15.65 -1.91
C ASN A 135 7.60 15.94 -1.76
N ASN A 136 7.25 16.82 -0.82
CA ASN A 136 5.88 17.23 -0.48
C ASN A 136 4.97 16.13 0.09
N VAL A 137 5.52 14.98 0.48
CA VAL A 137 4.77 13.94 1.19
C VAL A 137 5.14 14.01 2.67
N ASP A 138 4.20 14.35 3.54
CA ASP A 138 4.39 14.34 5.00
C ASP A 138 4.41 12.88 5.53
N ILE A 139 5.28 12.61 6.50
CA ILE A 139 5.49 11.27 7.08
C ILE A 139 4.21 10.67 7.68
N THR A 140 3.28 11.50 8.16
CA THR A 140 1.96 11.06 8.64
C THR A 140 1.08 10.47 7.53
N THR A 141 1.35 10.79 6.26
CA THR A 141 0.73 10.10 5.14
C THR A 141 1.22 8.67 5.05
N ALA A 142 2.51 8.43 5.29
CA ALA A 142 3.10 7.08 5.29
C ALA A 142 2.60 6.21 6.46
N HIS A 143 2.33 6.81 7.62
CA HIS A 143 1.72 6.12 8.76
C HIS A 143 0.40 5.43 8.41
N ARG A 144 -0.37 6.04 7.49
CA ARG A 144 -1.69 5.54 7.10
C ARG A 144 -1.64 4.45 6.04
N TRP A 145 -0.48 4.18 5.44
CA TRP A 145 -0.40 3.27 4.31
C TRP A 145 -0.80 1.84 4.67
N VAL A 146 -0.27 1.31 5.77
CA VAL A 146 -0.56 -0.05 6.24
C VAL A 146 -2.06 -0.20 6.54
N GLY A 147 -2.62 0.69 7.36
CA GLY A 147 -4.03 0.64 7.73
C GLY A 147 -4.98 0.75 6.52
N LYS A 148 -4.66 1.58 5.52
CA LYS A 148 -5.44 1.66 4.28
C LYS A 148 -5.40 0.34 3.50
N VAL A 149 -4.22 -0.26 3.35
CA VAL A 149 -4.09 -1.56 2.67
C VAL A 149 -4.87 -2.64 3.41
N ASP A 150 -4.80 -2.70 4.74
CA ASP A 150 -5.53 -3.70 5.53
C ASP A 150 -7.07 -3.59 5.37
N VAL A 151 -7.61 -2.36 5.41
CA VAL A 151 -9.05 -2.10 5.19
C VAL A 151 -9.47 -2.52 3.78
N TRP A 152 -8.70 -2.13 2.76
CA TRP A 152 -9.02 -2.49 1.38
C TRP A 152 -8.84 -3.98 1.09
N ALA A 153 -7.80 -4.61 1.64
CA ALA A 153 -7.55 -6.04 1.53
C ALA A 153 -8.73 -6.84 2.07
N THR A 154 -9.26 -6.45 3.24
CA THR A 154 -10.43 -7.09 3.86
C THR A 154 -11.65 -7.03 2.93
N ALA A 155 -11.89 -5.88 2.28
CA ALA A 155 -13.01 -5.73 1.34
C ALA A 155 -12.85 -6.61 0.10
N ILE A 156 -11.63 -6.72 -0.44
CA ILE A 156 -11.35 -7.59 -1.59
C ILE A 156 -11.52 -9.05 -1.21
N GLU A 157 -10.94 -9.50 -0.09
CA GLU A 157 -11.03 -10.88 0.38
C GLU A 157 -12.46 -11.30 0.68
N ALA A 158 -13.27 -10.40 1.26
CA ALA A 158 -14.69 -10.66 1.49
C ALA A 158 -15.44 -10.92 0.18
N ALA A 159 -15.25 -10.07 -0.84
CA ALA A 159 -15.86 -10.27 -2.15
C ALA A 159 -15.31 -11.52 -2.86
N TRP A 160 -14.03 -11.83 -2.69
CA TRP A 160 -13.38 -12.96 -3.33
C TRP A 160 -13.97 -14.30 -2.88
N ARG A 161 -14.47 -14.41 -1.66
CA ARG A 161 -15.16 -15.63 -1.16
C ARG A 161 -16.47 -15.93 -1.89
N HIS A 162 -17.07 -14.94 -2.54
CA HIS A 162 -18.25 -15.14 -3.39
C HIS A 162 -17.88 -15.58 -4.81
N LEU A 163 -16.59 -15.58 -5.15
CA LEU A 163 -16.13 -16.13 -6.41
C LEU A 163 -15.99 -17.65 -6.28
N ASP A 164 -16.39 -18.33 -7.34
CA ASP A 164 -16.40 -19.78 -7.48
C ASP A 164 -15.09 -20.17 -8.21
N VAL A 165 -13.95 -19.90 -7.58
CA VAL A 165 -12.58 -20.04 -8.15
C VAL A 165 -11.72 -20.98 -7.34
#